data_AF-A0A7X8Z254-F1
#
_entry.id   AF-A0A7X8Z254-F1
#
_cell.length_a   1.000
_cell.length_b   1.000
_cell.length_c   1.000
_cell.angle_alpha   90.00
_cell.angle_beta   90.00
_cell.angle_gamma   90.00
#
_symmetry.space_group_name_H-M   'P 1'
#
loop_
_entity.id
_entity.type
_entity.pdbx_description
1 polymer ?
#
loop_
_entity_poly.entity_id
_entity_poly.type
_entity_poly.pdbx_seq_one_letter_code
_entity_poly.pdbx_strand_id
1 'polypeptide(L)'
;MADDTAIYRSGSYGEMMLHRAACFVFFSTGVAVYQMGWRALALMLLGIYMVRRGLFCTSRYSNAVYRWLTLIGLIVGLAMQIAGTLVHACGPHVAWASTLYFVLIYLGSMGMTLGYMGIVYLLYQQEIWQARFRPLVAVGRMSLTCYIGTSFLFGMIFYGYGLGLMGRVSFFQAELLTLCVLITLMIFSVVWLKVFQIGPLEWLWRTLTYLRFVPLIRKHA
;
A
#
# COMPACT_ATOMS: atom_id res chain seq x y z
N MET A 1 -9.74 -4.71 -24.69
CA MET A 1 -8.97 -5.72 -23.94
C MET A 1 -7.75 -6.24 -24.69
N ALA A 2 -7.85 -6.77 -25.93
CA ALA A 2 -6.65 -7.17 -26.69
C ALA A 2 -5.74 -5.96 -27.03
N ASP A 3 -6.34 -4.84 -27.43
CA ASP A 3 -5.60 -3.59 -27.74
C ASP A 3 -4.91 -2.95 -26.52
N ASP A 4 -5.54 -3.01 -25.34
CA ASP A 4 -4.98 -2.41 -24.13
C ASP A 4 -3.65 -3.07 -23.75
N THR A 5 -3.58 -4.40 -23.83
CA THR A 5 -2.34 -5.14 -23.52
C THR A 5 -1.24 -4.89 -24.55
N ALA A 6 -1.57 -4.60 -25.80
CA ALA A 6 -0.60 -4.25 -26.83
C ALA A 6 0.05 -2.90 -26.55
N ILE A 7 -0.75 -1.90 -26.17
CA ILE A 7 -0.25 -0.56 -25.81
C ILE A 7 0.73 -0.65 -24.64
N TYR A 8 0.44 -1.43 -23.60
CA TYR A 8 1.36 -1.58 -22.45
C TYR A 8 2.62 -2.40 -22.76
N ARG A 9 2.57 -3.32 -23.73
CA ARG A 9 3.71 -4.20 -24.10
C ARG A 9 4.69 -3.56 -25.06
N SER A 10 4.22 -2.80 -26.05
CA SER A 10 5.06 -2.27 -27.14
C SER A 10 4.82 -0.81 -27.45
N GLY A 11 3.83 -0.17 -26.83
CA GLY A 11 3.55 1.25 -27.04
C GLY A 11 4.64 2.16 -26.46
N SER A 12 4.71 3.36 -27.02
CA SER A 12 5.47 4.48 -26.49
C SER A 12 4.83 5.03 -25.21
N TYR A 13 5.59 5.82 -24.44
CA TYR A 13 5.06 6.50 -23.26
C TYR A 13 3.86 7.41 -23.61
N GLY A 14 3.90 8.10 -24.75
CA GLY A 14 2.84 8.99 -25.20
C GLY A 14 1.52 8.26 -25.47
N GLU A 15 1.58 7.10 -26.13
CA GLU A 15 0.40 6.27 -26.39
C GLU A 15 -0.23 5.74 -25.09
N MET A 16 0.59 5.29 -24.14
CA MET A 16 0.11 4.88 -22.82
C MET A 16 -0.50 6.05 -22.05
N MET A 17 0.10 7.25 -22.12
CA MET A 17 -0.42 8.44 -21.46
C MET A 17 -1.78 8.85 -22.03
N LEU A 18 -1.93 8.86 -23.36
CA LEU A 18 -3.18 9.15 -24.03
C LEU A 18 -4.27 8.12 -23.70
N HIS A 19 -3.92 6.83 -23.71
CA HIS A 19 -4.81 5.76 -23.31
C HIS A 19 -5.27 5.91 -21.86
N ARG A 20 -4.35 6.22 -20.93
CA ARG A 20 -4.68 6.48 -19.52
C ARG A 20 -5.53 7.73 -19.35
N ALA A 21 -5.26 8.80 -20.08
CA ALA A 21 -6.05 10.03 -20.04
C ALA A 21 -7.49 9.80 -20.53
N ALA A 22 -7.66 9.01 -21.60
CA ALA A 22 -9.00 8.63 -22.09
C ALA A 22 -9.78 7.82 -21.05
N CYS A 23 -9.11 6.92 -20.33
CA CYS A 23 -9.72 6.15 -19.24
C CYS A 23 -9.79 6.91 -17.90
N PHE A 24 -9.13 8.06 -17.79
CA PHE A 24 -8.95 8.76 -16.52
C PHE A 24 -10.29 9.12 -15.90
N VAL A 25 -11.23 9.68 -16.67
CA VAL A 25 -12.53 10.11 -16.14
C VAL A 25 -13.29 8.92 -15.52
N PHE A 26 -13.32 7.78 -16.20
CA PHE A 26 -13.98 6.57 -15.69
C PHE A 26 -13.36 6.05 -14.39
N PHE A 27 -12.02 5.94 -14.33
CA PHE A 27 -11.33 5.44 -13.13
C PHE A 27 -11.30 6.45 -11.97
N SER A 28 -11.14 7.74 -12.28
CA SER A 28 -11.02 8.81 -11.28
C SER A 28 -12.36 9.14 -10.60
N THR A 29 -13.47 9.07 -11.32
CA THR A 29 -14.79 9.37 -10.74
C THR A 29 -15.46 8.13 -10.18
N GLY A 30 -15.65 7.08 -10.99
CA GLY A 30 -16.41 5.89 -10.61
C GLY A 30 -15.73 5.01 -9.57
N VAL A 31 -14.41 4.79 -9.68
CA VAL A 31 -13.68 3.87 -8.79
C VAL A 31 -12.99 4.62 -7.66
N ALA A 32 -12.22 5.66 -7.98
CA ALA A 32 -11.40 6.33 -6.97
C ALA A 32 -12.24 7.10 -5.95
N VAL A 33 -13.27 7.84 -6.35
CA VAL A 33 -14.11 8.60 -5.40
C VAL A 33 -15.22 7.74 -4.80
N TYR A 34 -16.04 7.08 -5.63
CA TYR A 34 -17.23 6.37 -5.16
C TYR A 34 -16.96 4.99 -4.53
N GLN A 35 -15.90 4.27 -4.92
CA GLN A 35 -15.61 2.95 -4.34
C GLN A 35 -14.51 2.98 -3.28
N MET A 36 -13.43 3.75 -3.50
CA MET A 36 -12.24 3.68 -2.63
C MET A 36 -12.06 4.90 -1.73
N GLY A 37 -12.35 6.11 -2.21
CA GLY A 37 -11.94 7.36 -1.59
C GLY A 37 -12.54 7.58 -0.21
N TRP A 38 -13.87 7.49 -0.09
CA TRP A 38 -14.56 7.64 1.19
C TRP A 38 -14.15 6.57 2.20
N ARG A 39 -13.91 5.33 1.74
CA ARG A 39 -13.48 4.23 2.60
C ARG A 39 -12.06 4.42 3.10
N ALA A 40 -11.13 4.79 2.21
CA ALA A 40 -9.76 5.09 2.58
C ALA A 40 -9.71 6.24 3.59
N LEU A 41 -10.51 7.29 3.38
CA LEU A 41 -10.66 8.40 4.32
C LEU A 41 -11.21 7.92 5.67
N ALA A 42 -12.28 7.11 5.68
CA ALA A 42 -12.87 6.56 6.90
C ALA A 42 -11.87 5.71 7.70
N LEU A 43 -11.14 4.82 7.04
CA LEU A 43 -10.11 3.98 7.67
C LEU A 43 -8.92 4.80 8.18
N MET A 44 -8.50 5.83 7.44
CA MET A 44 -7.46 6.77 7.89
C MET A 44 -7.91 7.52 9.15
N LEU A 45 -9.13 8.07 9.16
CA LEU A 45 -9.70 8.76 10.31
C LEU A 45 -9.86 7.82 11.51
N LEU A 46 -10.29 6.58 11.29
CA LEU A 46 -10.37 5.55 12.33
C LEU A 46 -8.98 5.27 12.93
N GLY A 47 -7.96 5.11 12.09
CA GLY A 47 -6.57 4.94 12.53
C GLY A 47 -6.08 6.12 13.36
N ILE A 48 -6.32 7.36 12.90
CA ILE A 48 -5.98 8.58 13.66
C ILE A 48 -6.71 8.60 15.00
N TYR A 49 -8.00 8.26 15.03
CA TYR A 49 -8.78 8.18 16.26
C TYR A 49 -8.21 7.15 17.24
N MET A 50 -7.85 5.95 16.77
CA MET A 50 -7.23 4.90 17.58
C MET A 50 -5.89 5.36 18.18
N VAL A 51 -5.04 6.01 17.37
CA VAL A 51 -3.77 6.57 17.85
C VAL A 51 -4.00 7.66 18.90
N ARG A 52 -4.94 8.59 18.65
CA ARG A 52 -5.28 9.66 19.61
C ARG A 52 -5.88 9.14 20.92
N ARG A 53 -6.59 8.00 20.87
CA ARG A 53 -7.06 7.28 22.06
C ARG A 53 -5.94 6.51 22.77
N GLY A 54 -4.70 6.55 22.27
CA GLY A 54 -3.56 5.88 22.88
C GLY A 54 -3.64 4.36 22.75
N LEU A 55 -4.30 3.83 21.70
CA LEU A 55 -4.38 2.39 21.46
C LEU A 55 -3.00 1.75 21.29
N PHE A 56 -1.96 2.51 20.93
CA PHE A 56 -0.59 2.00 20.78
C PHE A 56 0.35 2.44 21.92
N CYS A 57 -0.19 2.99 23.01
CA CYS A 57 0.59 3.35 24.18
C CYS A 57 0.70 2.15 25.13
N THR A 58 1.93 1.67 25.34
CA THR A 58 2.24 0.46 26.13
C THR A 58 1.68 0.47 27.56
N SER A 59 1.45 1.64 28.15
CA SER A 59 0.94 1.78 29.52
C SER A 59 -0.58 1.65 29.66
N ARG A 60 -1.35 1.73 28.56
CA ARG A 60 -2.81 1.90 28.64
C ARG A 60 -3.58 0.57 28.63
N TYR A 61 -3.10 -0.42 27.88
CA TYR A 61 -3.77 -1.72 27.72
C TYR A 61 -2.78 -2.86 27.88
N SER A 62 -3.22 -3.95 28.52
CA SER A 62 -2.41 -5.16 28.65
C SER A 62 -2.19 -5.85 27.30
N ASN A 63 -1.05 -6.54 27.16
CA ASN A 63 -0.73 -7.37 25.99
C ASN A 63 -1.83 -8.42 25.68
N ALA A 64 -2.62 -8.84 26.67
CA ALA A 64 -3.74 -9.74 26.46
C ALA A 64 -4.80 -9.16 25.50
N VAL A 65 -5.06 -7.84 25.57
CA VAL A 65 -6.03 -7.16 24.69
C VAL A 65 -5.58 -7.26 23.24
N TYR A 66 -4.30 -7.01 22.96
CA TYR A 66 -3.76 -7.09 21.60
C TYR A 66 -3.69 -8.52 21.09
N ARG A 67 -3.46 -9.51 21.96
CA ARG A 67 -3.55 -10.93 21.58
C ARG A 67 -4.97 -11.32 21.18
N TRP A 68 -5.97 -10.93 21.96
CA TRP A 68 -7.37 -11.18 21.61
C TRP A 68 -7.80 -10.42 20.36
N LEU A 69 -7.38 -9.15 20.21
CA LEU A 69 -7.59 -8.38 18.99
C LEU A 69 -6.97 -9.08 17.77
N THR A 70 -5.75 -9.61 17.93
CA THR A 70 -5.05 -10.38 16.90
C THR A 70 -5.84 -11.63 16.52
N LEU A 71 -6.16 -12.47 17.50
CA LEU A 71 -6.82 -13.76 17.29
C LEU A 71 -8.21 -13.57 16.69
N ILE A 72 -9.04 -12.71 17.30
CA ILE A 72 -10.41 -12.45 16.82
C ILE A 72 -10.36 -11.80 15.44
N GLY A 73 -9.50 -10.80 15.24
CA GLY A 73 -9.35 -10.11 13.97
C GLY A 73 -8.94 -11.06 12.83
N LEU A 74 -7.96 -11.92 13.07
CA LEU A 74 -7.52 -12.91 12.09
C LEU A 74 -8.55 -14.01 11.86
N ILE A 75 -9.14 -14.59 12.90
CA ILE A 75 -10.10 -15.70 12.76
C ILE A 75 -11.36 -15.20 12.06
N VAL A 76 -11.98 -14.12 12.56
CA VAL A 76 -13.21 -13.57 11.97
C VAL A 76 -12.91 -13.00 10.59
N GLY A 77 -11.82 -12.25 10.44
CA GLY A 77 -11.42 -11.67 9.16
C GLY A 77 -11.18 -12.73 8.09
N LEU A 78 -10.43 -13.79 8.42
CA LEU A 78 -10.13 -14.90 7.51
C LEU A 78 -11.38 -15.71 7.20
N ALA A 79 -12.23 -16.01 8.20
CA ALA A 79 -13.49 -16.71 8.00
C ALA A 79 -14.40 -15.96 7.02
N MET A 80 -14.52 -14.64 7.15
CA MET A 80 -15.29 -13.81 6.23
C MET A 80 -14.68 -13.81 4.81
N GLN A 81 -13.35 -13.75 4.68
CA GLN A 81 -12.71 -13.82 3.37
C GLN A 81 -12.88 -15.17 2.68
N ILE A 82 -12.76 -16.27 3.42
CA ILE A 82 -13.03 -17.62 2.92
C ILE A 82 -14.50 -17.74 2.51
N ALA A 83 -15.43 -17.33 3.38
CA ALA A 83 -16.86 -17.37 3.09
C ALA A 83 -17.21 -16.56 1.84
N GLY A 84 -16.68 -15.33 1.71
CA GLY A 84 -16.85 -14.51 0.52
C GLY A 84 -16.36 -15.23 -0.74
N THR A 85 -15.14 -15.76 -0.69
CA THR A 85 -14.53 -16.47 -1.82
C THR A 85 -15.35 -17.71 -2.23
N LEU A 86 -15.87 -18.47 -1.25
CA LEU A 86 -16.74 -19.62 -1.51
C LEU A 86 -18.08 -19.20 -2.13
N VAL A 87 -18.71 -18.13 -1.64
CA VAL A 87 -19.95 -17.56 -2.23
C VAL A 87 -19.71 -17.19 -3.69
N HIS A 88 -18.58 -16.54 -3.99
CA HIS A 88 -18.22 -16.16 -5.35
C HIS A 88 -17.94 -17.39 -6.24
N ALA A 89 -17.31 -18.43 -5.70
CA ALA A 89 -17.01 -19.66 -6.44
C ALA A 89 -18.28 -20.46 -6.78
N CYS A 90 -19.28 -20.49 -5.89
CA CYS A 90 -20.51 -21.25 -6.07
C CYS A 90 -21.60 -20.50 -6.87
N GLY A 91 -21.50 -19.18 -7.01
CA GLY A 91 -22.51 -18.36 -7.70
C GLY A 91 -21.95 -17.20 -8.52
N PRO A 92 -20.96 -17.40 -9.41
CA PRO A 92 -20.23 -16.32 -10.08
C PRO A 92 -21.09 -15.47 -11.04
N HIS A 93 -22.36 -15.83 -11.27
CA HIS A 93 -23.23 -15.18 -12.27
C HIS A 93 -24.53 -14.59 -11.70
N VAL A 94 -24.68 -14.52 -10.37
CA VAL A 94 -25.88 -13.94 -9.74
C VAL A 94 -25.52 -12.67 -8.97
N ALA A 95 -26.26 -11.57 -9.25
CA ALA A 95 -25.95 -10.24 -8.73
C ALA A 95 -25.87 -10.18 -7.18
N TRP A 96 -26.73 -10.94 -6.49
CA TRP A 96 -26.70 -11.00 -5.02
C TRP A 96 -25.42 -11.66 -4.49
N ALA A 97 -24.90 -12.69 -5.15
CA ALA A 97 -23.71 -13.42 -4.73
C ALA A 97 -22.45 -12.56 -4.90
N SER A 98 -22.37 -11.80 -5.99
CA SER A 98 -21.31 -10.80 -6.20
C SER A 98 -21.34 -9.69 -5.15
N THR A 99 -22.53 -9.20 -4.80
CA THR A 99 -22.69 -8.18 -3.76
C THR A 99 -22.25 -8.71 -2.39
N LEU A 100 -22.69 -9.92 -2.04
CA LEU A 100 -22.34 -10.58 -0.78
C LEU A 100 -20.82 -10.86 -0.69
N TYR A 101 -20.20 -11.28 -1.80
CA TYR A 101 -18.74 -11.43 -1.90
C TYR A 101 -18.02 -10.14 -1.50
N PHE A 102 -18.37 -9.00 -2.10
CA PHE A 102 -17.72 -7.73 -1.79
C PHE A 102 -17.91 -7.33 -0.33
N VAL A 103 -19.13 -7.47 0.21
CA VAL A 103 -19.40 -7.18 1.62
C VAL A 103 -18.53 -8.02 2.54
N LEU A 104 -18.45 -9.33 2.31
CA LEU A 104 -17.67 -10.25 3.13
C LEU A 104 -16.17 -10.01 3.02
N ILE A 105 -15.64 -9.79 1.82
CA ILE A 105 -14.21 -9.47 1.61
C ILE A 105 -13.85 -8.14 2.27
N TYR A 106 -14.70 -7.11 2.15
CA TYR A 106 -14.41 -5.80 2.72
C TYR A 106 -14.50 -5.80 4.24
N LEU A 107 -15.53 -6.38 4.84
CA LEU A 107 -15.58 -6.52 6.30
C LEU A 107 -14.48 -7.43 6.82
N GLY A 108 -14.22 -8.55 6.12
CA GLY A 108 -13.12 -9.45 6.42
C GLY A 108 -11.77 -8.74 6.41
N SER A 109 -11.52 -7.87 5.42
CA SER A 109 -10.29 -7.08 5.33
C SER A 109 -10.09 -6.14 6.52
N MET A 110 -11.16 -5.57 7.08
CA MET A 110 -11.07 -4.75 8.29
C MET A 110 -10.65 -5.60 9.50
N GLY A 111 -11.25 -6.78 9.66
CA GLY A 111 -10.85 -7.76 10.69
C GLY A 111 -9.39 -8.17 10.55
N MET A 112 -8.96 -8.54 9.35
CA MET A 112 -7.56 -8.87 9.05
C MET A 112 -6.61 -7.72 9.37
N THR A 113 -7.01 -6.48 9.07
CA THR A 113 -6.21 -5.28 9.38
C THR A 113 -6.01 -5.13 10.88
N LEU A 114 -7.05 -5.30 11.69
CA LEU A 114 -6.92 -5.31 13.16
C LEU A 114 -6.03 -6.45 13.64
N GLY A 115 -6.15 -7.63 13.02
CA GLY A 115 -5.28 -8.77 13.22
C GLY A 115 -3.80 -8.44 13.02
N TYR A 116 -3.47 -7.88 11.85
CA TYR A 116 -2.11 -7.46 11.51
C TYR A 116 -1.60 -6.33 12.39
N MET A 117 -2.44 -5.35 12.76
CA MET A 117 -2.06 -4.31 13.72
C MET A 117 -1.66 -4.90 15.07
N GLY A 118 -2.42 -5.88 15.57
CA GLY A 118 -2.10 -6.58 16.82
C GLY A 118 -0.79 -7.36 16.73
N ILE A 119 -0.53 -8.07 15.62
CA ILE A 119 0.75 -8.74 15.37
C ILE A 119 1.90 -7.74 15.41
N VAL A 120 1.82 -6.66 14.62
CA VAL A 120 2.89 -5.67 14.53
C VAL A 120 3.16 -5.05 15.90
N TYR A 121 2.11 -4.71 16.66
CA TYR A 121 2.26 -4.20 18.02
C TYR A 121 2.96 -5.20 18.94
N LEU A 122 2.50 -6.44 18.99
CA LEU A 122 3.06 -7.48 19.87
C LEU A 122 4.52 -7.80 19.52
N LEU A 123 4.86 -7.82 18.23
CA LEU A 123 6.25 -7.97 17.79
C LEU A 123 7.08 -6.76 18.20
N TYR A 124 6.57 -5.54 18.02
CA TYR A 124 7.30 -4.31 18.33
C TYR A 124 7.63 -4.14 19.83
N GLN A 125 6.93 -4.84 20.72
CA GLN A 125 7.28 -4.91 22.15
C GLN A 125 8.63 -5.60 22.42
N GLN A 126 9.15 -6.36 21.45
CA GLN A 126 10.42 -7.07 21.56
C GLN A 126 11.55 -6.28 20.88
N GLU A 127 12.66 -6.07 21.58
CA GLU A 127 13.79 -5.27 21.09
C GLU A 127 14.35 -5.75 19.75
N ILE A 128 14.44 -7.09 19.57
CA ILE A 128 14.93 -7.69 18.31
C ILE A 128 14.09 -7.28 17.10
N TRP A 129 12.78 -7.13 17.30
CA TRP A 129 11.85 -6.75 16.24
C TRP A 129 11.85 -5.25 15.99
N GLN A 130 12.12 -4.41 17.00
CA GLN A 130 12.32 -2.98 16.79
C GLN A 130 13.47 -2.71 15.82
N ALA A 131 14.59 -3.42 15.96
CA ALA A 131 15.72 -3.33 15.04
C ALA A 131 15.32 -3.77 13.61
N ARG A 132 14.53 -4.84 13.48
CA ARG A 132 14.03 -5.35 12.19
C ARG A 132 13.02 -4.41 11.51
N PHE A 133 12.21 -3.69 12.28
CA PHE A 133 11.25 -2.71 11.75
C PHE A 133 11.90 -1.37 11.38
N ARG A 134 13.12 -1.08 11.86
CA ARG A 134 13.79 0.20 11.62
C ARG A 134 13.91 0.60 10.14
N PRO A 135 14.24 -0.30 9.18
CA PRO A 135 14.22 0.04 7.76
C PRO A 135 12.82 0.38 7.24
N LEU A 136 11.78 -0.29 7.74
CA LEU A 136 10.38 -0.03 7.35
C LEU A 136 9.91 1.35 7.83
N VAL A 137 10.41 1.83 8.98
CA VAL A 137 10.18 3.22 9.42
C VAL A 137 10.75 4.22 8.41
N ALA A 138 11.92 3.94 7.82
CA ALA A 138 12.50 4.81 6.81
C ALA A 138 11.63 4.88 5.54
N VAL A 139 11.15 3.73 5.06
CA VAL A 139 10.22 3.65 3.92
C VAL A 139 8.93 4.41 4.21
N GLY A 140 8.35 4.24 5.40
CA GLY A 140 7.12 4.93 5.80
C GLY A 140 7.27 6.46 5.87
N ARG A 141 8.44 6.96 6.26
CA ARG A 141 8.77 8.41 6.25
C ARG A 141 8.95 8.98 4.84
N MET A 142 9.15 8.12 3.84
CA MET A 142 9.33 8.46 2.43
C MET A 142 8.21 7.85 1.58
N SER A 143 6.98 7.83 2.10
CA SER A 143 5.87 7.13 1.46
C SER A 143 5.54 7.62 0.05
N LEU A 144 5.60 8.94 -0.20
CA LEU A 144 5.34 9.52 -1.53
C LEU A 144 6.49 9.21 -2.49
N THR A 145 7.73 9.37 -2.03
CA THR A 145 8.91 9.03 -2.81
C THR A 145 8.94 7.55 -3.18
N CYS A 146 8.66 6.66 -2.22
CA CYS A 146 8.61 5.22 -2.46
C CYS A 146 7.46 4.84 -3.38
N TYR A 147 6.28 5.46 -3.24
CA TYR A 147 5.14 5.18 -4.11
C TYR A 147 5.43 5.55 -5.58
N ILE A 148 5.93 6.76 -5.82
CA ILE A 148 6.28 7.22 -7.16
C ILE A 148 7.48 6.43 -7.69
N GLY A 149 8.49 6.20 -6.85
CA GLY A 149 9.68 5.41 -7.21
C GLY A 149 9.33 3.99 -7.62
N THR A 150 8.43 3.32 -6.88
CA THR A 150 7.95 1.98 -7.22
C THR A 150 7.23 1.98 -8.57
N SER A 151 6.32 2.94 -8.78
CA SER A 151 5.58 3.08 -10.04
C SER A 151 6.49 3.37 -11.23
N PHE A 152 7.48 4.22 -11.03
CA PHE A 152 8.49 4.55 -12.03
C PHE A 152 9.36 3.34 -12.38
N LEU A 153 9.92 2.66 -11.38
CA LEU A 153 10.79 1.50 -11.58
C LEU A 153 10.03 0.36 -12.26
N PHE A 154 8.82 0.03 -11.82
CA PHE A 154 8.03 -1.00 -12.52
C PHE A 154 7.60 -0.58 -13.92
N GLY A 155 7.31 0.70 -14.14
CA GLY A 155 7.06 1.21 -15.49
C GLY A 155 8.27 0.98 -16.40
N MET A 156 9.47 1.32 -15.94
CA MET A 156 10.73 1.12 -16.66
C MET A 156 11.08 -0.36 -16.85
N ILE A 157 10.68 -1.25 -15.94
CA ILE A 157 10.98 -2.69 -16.05
C ILE A 157 9.99 -3.40 -16.97
N PHE A 158 8.69 -3.13 -16.83
CA PHE A 158 7.66 -3.95 -17.49
C PHE A 158 7.12 -3.33 -18.78
N TYR A 159 6.96 -2.01 -18.87
CA TYR A 159 6.30 -1.41 -20.02
C TYR A 159 7.22 -1.31 -21.25
N GLY A 160 6.59 -1.25 -22.43
CA GLY A 160 7.27 -1.21 -23.73
C GLY A 160 8.27 -0.07 -23.93
N TYR A 161 8.05 1.09 -23.28
CA TYR A 161 9.00 2.22 -23.32
C TYR A 161 10.26 2.01 -22.45
N GLY A 162 10.29 0.96 -21.62
CA GLY A 162 11.40 0.58 -20.77
C GLY A 162 12.06 -0.71 -21.26
N LEU A 163 12.21 -1.69 -20.37
CA LEU A 163 12.75 -3.03 -20.71
C LEU A 163 11.70 -3.94 -21.39
N GLY A 164 10.41 -3.58 -21.37
CA GLY A 164 9.36 -4.30 -22.07
C GLY A 164 9.16 -5.75 -21.59
N LEU A 165 9.39 -6.04 -20.30
CA LEU A 165 9.28 -7.40 -19.76
C LEU A 165 7.85 -7.90 -19.56
N MET A 166 6.84 -7.06 -19.81
CA MET A 166 5.43 -7.44 -19.65
C MET A 166 5.06 -8.64 -20.53
N GLY A 167 4.68 -9.75 -19.89
CA GLY A 167 4.34 -11.01 -20.58
C GLY A 167 5.55 -11.79 -21.10
N ARG A 168 6.79 -11.38 -20.78
CA ARG A 168 8.03 -12.07 -21.18
C ARG A 168 8.73 -12.79 -20.02
N VAL A 169 8.34 -12.50 -18.80
CA VAL A 169 8.87 -13.14 -17.58
C VAL A 169 7.80 -14.01 -16.93
N SER A 170 8.23 -15.09 -16.29
CA SER A 170 7.31 -15.93 -15.51
C SER A 170 6.82 -15.18 -14.27
N PHE A 171 5.72 -15.67 -13.68
CA PHE A 171 5.19 -15.12 -12.43
C PHE A 171 6.26 -15.06 -11.33
N PHE A 172 7.03 -16.15 -11.16
CA PHE A 172 8.10 -16.21 -10.17
C PHE A 172 9.22 -15.20 -10.43
N GLN A 173 9.60 -15.00 -11.69
CA GLN A 173 10.59 -13.99 -12.06
C GLN A 173 10.08 -12.57 -11.78
N ALA A 174 8.80 -12.29 -12.04
CA ALA A 174 8.18 -11.00 -11.74
C ALA A 174 8.13 -10.71 -10.22
N GLU A 175 7.84 -11.72 -9.41
CA GLU A 175 7.89 -11.62 -7.94
C GLU A 175 9.31 -11.35 -7.44
N LEU A 176 10.32 -12.03 -7.99
CA LEU A 176 11.71 -11.78 -7.61
C LEU A 176 12.15 -10.35 -7.97
N LEU A 177 11.80 -9.87 -9.17
CA LEU A 177 12.05 -8.48 -9.59
C LEU A 177 11.34 -7.48 -8.66
N THR A 178 10.11 -7.80 -8.24
CA THR A 178 9.34 -7.00 -7.28
C THR A 178 10.08 -6.88 -5.94
N LEU A 179 10.56 -8.00 -5.40
CA LEU A 179 11.36 -7.99 -4.17
C LEU A 179 12.65 -7.17 -4.35
N CYS A 180 13.35 -7.31 -5.48
CA CYS A 180 14.54 -6.51 -5.77
C CYS A 180 14.25 -5.00 -5.77
N VAL A 181 13.16 -4.57 -6.42
CA VAL A 181 12.74 -3.16 -6.45
C VAL A 181 12.41 -2.66 -5.04
N LEU A 182 11.63 -3.42 -4.27
CA LEU A 182 11.23 -3.04 -2.91
C LEU A 182 12.44 -2.94 -1.96
N ILE A 183 13.37 -3.91 -2.04
CA ILE A 183 14.62 -3.87 -1.25
C ILE A 183 15.48 -2.68 -1.66
N THR A 184 15.59 -2.39 -2.96
CA THR A 184 16.35 -1.24 -3.47
C THR A 184 15.79 0.07 -2.92
N LEU A 185 14.47 0.26 -2.97
CA LEU A 185 13.81 1.45 -2.41
C LEU A 185 13.92 1.52 -0.89
N MET A 186 13.92 0.38 -0.20
CA MET A 186 14.15 0.32 1.24
C MET A 186 15.56 0.76 1.62
N ILE A 187 16.58 0.23 0.94
CA ILE A 187 17.98 0.63 1.12
C ILE A 187 18.14 2.12 0.82
N PHE A 188 17.61 2.57 -0.32
CA PHE A 188 17.59 3.98 -0.70
C PHE A 188 16.99 4.85 0.40
N SER A 189 15.82 4.48 0.94
CA SER A 189 15.15 5.25 2.00
C SER A 189 15.99 5.34 3.28
N VAL A 190 16.62 4.23 3.67
CA VAL A 190 17.49 4.19 4.86
C VAL A 190 18.73 5.06 4.65
N VAL A 191 19.40 4.94 3.51
CA VAL A 191 20.61 5.72 3.20
C VAL A 191 20.28 7.20 3.08
N TRP A 192 19.20 7.54 2.38
CA TRP A 192 18.73 8.91 2.20
C TRP A 192 18.47 9.59 3.54
N LEU A 193 17.73 8.94 4.44
CA LEU A 193 17.37 9.51 5.74
C LEU A 193 18.51 9.55 6.77
N LYS A 194 19.69 8.98 6.45
CA LYS A 194 20.90 9.24 7.24
C LYS A 194 21.41 10.66 7.02
N VAL A 195 21.27 11.19 5.80
CA VAL A 195 21.78 12.51 5.40
C VAL A 195 20.69 13.58 5.42
N PHE A 196 19.49 13.24 4.94
CA PHE A 196 18.37 14.16 4.77
C PHE A 196 17.25 13.88 5.77
N GLN A 197 16.48 14.91 6.14
CA GLN A 197 15.38 14.77 7.11
C GLN A 197 14.05 14.35 6.46
N ILE A 198 13.91 14.60 5.16
CA ILE A 198 12.67 14.46 4.39
C ILE A 198 13.01 13.78 3.06
N GLY A 199 12.12 12.94 2.55
CA GLY A 199 12.28 12.36 1.21
C GLY A 199 12.19 13.44 0.12
N PRO A 200 12.76 13.19 -1.07
CA PRO A 200 12.87 14.20 -2.13
C PRO A 200 11.50 14.69 -2.61
N LEU A 201 10.54 13.79 -2.83
CA LEU A 201 9.21 14.17 -3.31
C LEU A 201 8.36 14.77 -2.19
N GLU A 202 8.51 14.30 -0.96
CA GLU A 202 7.88 14.91 0.21
C GLU A 202 8.36 16.33 0.44
N TRP A 203 9.66 16.58 0.23
CA TRP A 203 10.26 17.90 0.31
C TRP A 203 9.74 18.83 -0.77
N LEU A 204 9.68 18.35 -2.03
CA LEU A 204 9.11 19.10 -3.14
C LEU A 204 7.65 19.46 -2.85
N TRP A 205 6.86 18.48 -2.44
CA TRP A 205 5.45 18.66 -2.09
C TRP A 205 5.24 19.71 -0.99
N ARG A 206 6.01 19.63 0.10
CA ARG A 206 5.93 20.60 1.21
C ARG A 206 6.37 21.99 0.78
N THR A 207 7.44 22.10 0.01
CA THR A 207 7.95 23.38 -0.47
C THR A 207 6.94 24.07 -1.38
N LEU A 208 6.28 23.33 -2.27
CA LEU A 208 5.22 23.85 -3.13
C LEU A 208 3.95 24.21 -2.34
N THR A 209 3.54 23.37 -1.39
CA THR A 209 2.31 23.59 -0.60
C THR A 209 2.42 24.83 0.30
N TYR A 210 3.55 24.99 0.98
CA TYR A 210 3.76 26.11 1.90
C TYR A 210 4.43 27.32 1.24
N LEU A 211 4.83 27.20 -0.03
CA LEU A 211 5.61 28.21 -0.77
C LEU A 211 6.83 28.71 0.02
N ARG A 212 7.44 27.81 0.80
CA ARG A 212 8.58 28.09 1.69
C ARG A 212 9.60 26.98 1.58
N PHE A 213 10.88 27.35 1.46
CA PHE A 213 11.97 26.39 1.38
C PHE A 213 12.16 25.68 2.72
N VAL A 214 11.88 24.37 2.76
CA VAL A 214 12.07 23.55 3.95
C VAL A 214 13.53 23.05 3.99
N PRO A 215 14.26 23.18 5.12
CA PRO A 215 15.63 22.68 5.19
C PRO A 215 15.66 21.16 5.02
N LEU A 216 16.45 20.70 4.04
CA LEU A 216 16.53 19.29 3.65
C LEU A 216 17.58 18.50 4.46
N ILE A 217 18.71 19.15 4.76
CA ILE A 217 19.87 18.52 5.40
C ILE A 217 19.63 18.41 6.90
N ARG A 218 19.95 17.24 7.46
CA ARG A 218 19.92 17.04 8.90
C ARG A 218 21.02 17.89 9.54
N LYS A 219 20.65 18.94 10.27
CA LYS A 219 21.61 19.59 11.18
C LYS A 219 22.01 18.55 12.21
N HIS A 220 23.26 18.10 12.16
CA HIS A 220 23.86 17.35 13.26
C HIS A 220 23.90 18.31 14.47
N ALA A 221 23.14 17.97 15.50
CA ALA A 221 23.32 18.50 16.85
C ALA A 221 24.16 17.49 17.63
#